data_AF-A0A4Q5XKP9-F1
#
_entry.id   AF-A0A4Q5XKP9-F1
#
_cell.length_a   1.000
_cell.length_b   1.000
_cell.length_c   1.000
_cell.angle_alpha   90.00
_cell.angle_beta   90.00
_cell.angle_gamma   90.00
#
_symmetry.space_group_name_H-M   'P 1'
#
loop_
_entity.id
_entity.type
_entity.pdbx_description
1 polymer ?
#
loop_
_entity_poly.entity_id
_entity_poly.type
_entity_poly.pdbx_seq_one_letter_code
_entity_poly.pdbx_strand_id
1 'polypeptide(L)'
;MFAGHYAAALAAKAVEPRAPLWTLIAGAQLVDIGWGALVMTGIEHGRIDPTLAGSALVLEYMPFTHSLPGAIAWSLAAALLSRYALRLVWPAAIAIAAVVCSHWLLDLIVHRPDLELYPQGPKLGFALWDLEVVEQAVEIGLIAITGIFWSAQRTR
;
A
#
# COMPACT_ATOMS: atom_id res chain seq x y z
N MET A 1 -1.11 5.99 -2.38
CA MET A 1 -0.17 5.93 -3.54
C MET A 1 -0.78 4.95 -4.53
N PHE A 2 -0.45 4.96 -5.81
CA PHE A 2 -1.02 3.97 -6.73
C PHE A 2 0.04 2.95 -7.14
N ALA A 3 0.76 3.21 -8.24
CA ALA A 3 1.77 2.31 -8.75
C ALA A 3 2.95 2.19 -7.78
N GLY A 4 3.26 3.26 -7.05
CA GLY A 4 4.38 3.30 -6.11
C GLY A 4 4.35 2.18 -5.05
N HIS A 5 3.19 1.65 -4.65
CA HIS A 5 3.13 0.56 -3.67
C HIS A 5 3.87 -0.70 -4.14
N TYR A 6 3.94 -0.94 -5.45
CA TYR A 6 4.72 -2.05 -5.99
C TYR A 6 6.22 -1.92 -5.70
N ALA A 7 6.74 -0.71 -5.43
CA ALA A 7 8.13 -0.53 -5.01
C ALA A 7 8.42 -1.28 -3.70
N ALA A 8 7.49 -1.29 -2.75
CA ALA A 8 7.63 -2.05 -1.51
C ALA A 8 7.71 -3.57 -1.78
N ALA A 9 6.91 -4.08 -2.73
CA ALA A 9 6.95 -5.48 -3.14
C ALA A 9 8.30 -5.86 -3.78
N LEU A 10 8.84 -5.01 -4.65
CA LEU A 10 10.15 -5.22 -5.27
C LEU A 10 11.29 -5.17 -4.24
N ALA A 11 11.26 -4.19 -3.33
CA ALA A 11 12.22 -4.09 -2.24
C ALA A 11 12.17 -5.33 -1.32
N ALA A 12 10.98 -5.74 -0.89
CA ALA A 12 10.80 -6.91 -0.06
C ALA A 12 11.25 -8.19 -0.76
N LYS A 13 11.04 -8.30 -2.08
CA LYS A 13 11.49 -9.46 -2.86
C LYS A 13 13.02 -9.53 -2.96
N ALA A 14 13.68 -8.38 -3.01
CA ALA A 14 15.14 -8.29 -2.97
C ALA A 14 15.71 -8.73 -1.61
N VAL A 15 15.04 -8.35 -0.51
CA VAL A 15 15.47 -8.66 0.87
C VAL A 15 15.15 -10.10 1.26
N GLU A 16 13.96 -10.60 0.90
CA GLU A 16 13.49 -11.94 1.23
C GLU A 16 13.10 -12.71 -0.04
N PRO A 17 14.08 -13.32 -0.75
CA PRO A 17 13.84 -13.97 -2.03
C PRO A 17 12.98 -15.24 -1.91
N ARG A 18 12.73 -15.79 -0.71
CA ARG A 18 11.85 -16.96 -0.53
C ARG A 18 10.37 -16.59 -0.61
N ALA A 19 10.01 -15.31 -0.41
CA ALA A 19 8.63 -14.86 -0.61
C ALA A 19 8.26 -14.94 -2.10
N PRO A 20 7.16 -15.60 -2.49
CA PRO A 20 6.70 -15.57 -3.88
C PRO A 20 6.45 -14.13 -4.33
N LEU A 21 6.86 -13.77 -5.55
CA LEU A 21 6.67 -12.40 -6.02
C LEU A 21 5.19 -12.00 -6.02
N TRP A 22 4.32 -12.90 -6.48
CA TRP A 22 2.89 -12.63 -6.58
C TRP A 22 2.25 -12.31 -5.22
N THR A 23 2.75 -12.88 -4.12
CA THR A 23 2.21 -12.56 -2.77
C THR A 23 2.61 -11.16 -2.32
N LEU A 24 3.81 -10.71 -2.71
CA LEU A 24 4.28 -9.35 -2.40
C LEU A 24 3.53 -8.31 -3.24
N ILE A 25 3.33 -8.59 -4.53
CA ILE A 25 2.53 -7.76 -5.43
C ILE A 25 1.07 -7.69 -4.95
N ALA A 26 0.48 -8.83 -4.57
CA ALA A 26 -0.86 -8.86 -3.99
C ALA A 26 -0.92 -8.11 -2.66
N GLY A 27 0.10 -8.24 -1.79
CA GLY A 27 0.20 -7.50 -0.54
C GLY A 27 0.24 -5.99 -0.74
N ALA A 28 0.95 -5.51 -1.77
CA ALA A 28 1.05 -4.07 -2.08
C ALA A 28 -0.30 -3.43 -2.45
N GLN A 29 -1.26 -4.24 -2.89
CA GLN A 29 -2.59 -3.79 -3.34
C GLN A 29 -3.72 -4.33 -2.46
N LEU A 30 -3.40 -5.07 -1.40
CA LEU A 30 -4.41 -5.76 -0.61
C LEU A 30 -5.40 -4.77 0.01
N VAL A 31 -4.89 -3.62 0.48
CA VAL A 31 -5.68 -2.56 1.08
C VAL A 31 -6.59 -1.90 0.03
N ASP A 32 -6.06 -1.54 -1.14
CA ASP A 32 -6.84 -0.98 -2.27
C ASP A 32 -7.95 -1.93 -2.75
N ILE A 33 -7.64 -3.22 -2.90
CA ILE A 33 -8.62 -4.24 -3.29
C ILE A 33 -9.71 -4.36 -2.23
N GLY A 34 -9.31 -4.35 -0.95
CA GLY A 34 -10.24 -4.32 0.18
C GLY A 34 -11.14 -3.07 0.14
N TRP A 35 -10.57 -1.90 -0.09
CA TRP A 35 -11.29 -0.63 -0.21
C TRP A 35 -12.28 -0.67 -1.37
N GLY A 36 -11.87 -1.13 -2.55
CA GLY A 36 -12.77 -1.31 -3.69
C GLY A 36 -13.96 -2.19 -3.34
N ALA A 37 -13.74 -3.31 -2.63
CA ALA A 37 -14.82 -4.18 -2.18
C ALA A 37 -15.76 -3.50 -1.16
N LEU A 38 -15.22 -2.74 -0.21
CA LEU A 38 -16.01 -2.02 0.79
C LEU A 38 -16.79 -0.84 0.19
N VAL A 39 -16.24 -0.17 -0.81
CA VAL A 39 -16.94 0.86 -1.60
C VAL A 39 -18.10 0.27 -2.38
N MET A 40 -17.90 -0.88 -3.03
CA MET A 40 -18.98 -1.56 -3.77
C MET A 40 -20.15 -1.99 -2.87
N THR A 41 -19.91 -2.19 -1.58
CA THR A 41 -20.96 -2.54 -0.59
C THR A 41 -21.52 -1.33 0.17
N GLY A 42 -20.96 -0.13 -0.06
CA GLY A 42 -21.35 1.11 0.62
C GLY A 42 -20.86 1.24 2.06
N ILE A 43 -19.98 0.34 2.52
CA ILE A 43 -19.39 0.39 3.87
C ILE A 43 -18.38 1.53 3.96
N GLU A 44 -17.50 1.62 2.96
CA GLU A 44 -16.58 2.74 2.77
C GLU A 44 -17.04 3.55 1.57
N HIS A 45 -16.67 4.82 1.48
CA HIS A 45 -17.12 5.66 0.38
C HIS A 45 -16.17 6.82 0.12
N GLY A 46 -16.20 7.24 -1.14
CA GLY A 46 -15.56 8.43 -1.66
C GLY A 46 -16.23 8.83 -2.96
N ARG A 47 -15.75 9.93 -3.53
CA ARG A 47 -16.23 10.44 -4.81
C ARG A 47 -15.07 10.77 -5.73
N ILE A 48 -15.39 11.01 -6.99
CA ILE A 48 -14.42 11.45 -7.99
C ILE A 48 -14.64 12.94 -8.24
N ASP A 49 -13.56 13.71 -8.18
CA ASP A 49 -13.50 15.11 -8.54
C ASP A 49 -12.44 15.32 -9.63
N PRO A 50 -12.85 15.39 -10.91
CA PRO A 50 -11.92 15.52 -12.03
C PRO A 50 -11.14 16.84 -12.04
N THR A 51 -11.46 17.78 -11.16
CA THR A 51 -10.77 19.08 -11.09
C THR A 51 -9.52 19.05 -10.21
N LEU A 52 -9.31 17.97 -9.45
CA LEU A 52 -8.14 17.80 -8.58
C LEU A 52 -6.92 17.36 -9.38
N ALA A 53 -5.75 17.89 -9.02
CA ALA A 53 -4.47 17.45 -9.56
C ALA A 53 -4.10 16.05 -9.06
N GLY A 54 -3.33 15.30 -9.87
CA GLY A 54 -2.86 13.96 -9.52
C GLY A 54 -4.01 12.98 -9.36
N SER A 55 -4.37 12.67 -8.11
CA SER A 55 -5.52 11.82 -7.81
C SER A 55 -6.83 12.60 -7.84
N ALA A 56 -7.76 12.16 -8.68
CA ALA A 56 -9.14 12.64 -8.71
C ALA A 56 -10.01 12.08 -7.57
N LEU A 57 -9.46 11.24 -6.69
CA LEU A 57 -10.22 10.66 -5.57
C LEU A 57 -10.38 11.69 -4.44
N VAL A 58 -11.61 11.76 -3.94
CA VAL A 58 -11.95 12.39 -2.67
C VAL A 58 -12.38 11.27 -1.73
N LEU A 59 -11.51 10.95 -0.77
CA LEU A 59 -11.67 9.82 0.13
C LEU A 59 -12.36 10.27 1.41
N GLU A 60 -13.67 10.04 1.49
CA GLU A 60 -14.51 10.65 2.53
C GLU A 60 -14.53 9.80 3.81
N TYR A 61 -14.70 8.48 3.67
CA TYR A 61 -14.83 7.54 4.78
C TYR A 61 -14.22 6.18 4.44
N MET A 62 -13.11 5.85 5.10
CA MET A 62 -12.34 4.62 4.87
C MET A 62 -11.63 4.08 6.13
N PRO A 63 -12.34 3.92 7.27
CA PRO A 63 -11.70 3.56 8.55
C PRO A 63 -11.23 2.11 8.62
N PHE A 64 -11.71 1.20 7.77
CA PHE A 64 -11.38 -0.22 7.83
C PHE A 64 -10.17 -0.55 6.96
N THR A 65 -9.93 0.21 5.91
CA THR A 65 -8.82 -0.02 4.97
C THR A 65 -7.67 0.95 5.18
N HIS A 66 -7.96 2.24 5.32
CA HIS A 66 -6.96 3.31 5.30
C HIS A 66 -6.81 4.05 6.63
N SER A 67 -7.31 3.48 7.72
CA SER A 67 -6.87 3.89 9.06
C SER A 67 -5.59 3.16 9.46
N LEU A 68 -4.75 3.75 10.32
CA LEU A 68 -3.55 3.06 10.80
C LEU A 68 -3.88 1.73 11.53
N PRO A 69 -4.91 1.65 12.41
CA PRO A 69 -5.35 0.36 12.97
C PRO A 69 -5.85 -0.62 11.91
N GLY A 70 -6.56 -0.13 10.88
CA GLY A 70 -6.97 -0.94 9.74
C GLY A 70 -5.78 -1.55 9.01
N ALA A 71 -4.81 -0.73 8.62
CA ALA A 71 -3.59 -1.17 7.95
C ALA A 71 -2.80 -2.21 8.79
N ILE A 72 -2.72 -2.02 10.11
CA ILE A 72 -2.13 -3.02 11.02
C ILE A 72 -2.93 -4.32 10.99
N ALA A 73 -4.26 -4.25 11.06
CA ALA A 73 -5.12 -5.44 11.02
C ALA A 73 -4.97 -6.21 9.70
N TRP A 74 -4.98 -5.53 8.55
CA TRP A 74 -4.72 -6.14 7.23
C TRP A 74 -3.33 -6.75 7.15
N SER A 75 -2.32 -6.11 7.72
CA SER A 75 -0.94 -6.63 7.76
C SER A 75 -0.83 -7.91 8.57
N LEU A 76 -1.44 -7.95 9.75
CA LEU A 76 -1.49 -9.14 10.60
C LEU A 76 -2.27 -10.26 9.91
N ALA A 77 -3.41 -9.95 9.30
CA ALA A 77 -4.19 -10.92 8.53
C ALA A 77 -3.36 -11.51 7.38
N ALA A 78 -2.65 -10.68 6.62
CA ALA A 78 -1.78 -11.12 5.54
C ALA A 78 -0.62 -12.01 6.04
N ALA A 79 -0.02 -11.70 7.19
CA ALA A 79 1.00 -12.53 7.82
C ALA A 79 0.46 -13.93 8.17
N LEU A 80 -0.70 -13.98 8.82
CA LEU A 80 -1.33 -15.22 9.25
C LEU A 80 -1.78 -16.06 8.04
N LEU A 81 -2.42 -15.45 7.05
CA LEU A 81 -2.82 -16.13 5.81
C LEU A 81 -1.60 -16.69 5.07
N SER A 82 -0.55 -15.90 4.94
CA SER A 82 0.70 -16.33 4.30
C SER A 82 1.36 -17.50 5.05
N ARG A 83 1.37 -17.44 6.38
CA ARG A 83 1.99 -18.47 7.22
C ARG A 83 1.19 -19.77 7.22
N TYR A 84 -0.12 -19.70 7.37
CA TYR A 84 -0.98 -20.85 7.66
C TYR A 84 -1.71 -21.39 6.43
N ALA A 85 -2.22 -20.54 5.55
CA ALA A 85 -2.90 -20.97 4.33
C ALA A 85 -1.90 -21.28 3.21
N LEU A 86 -0.93 -20.39 2.97
CA LEU A 86 0.12 -20.59 1.95
C LEU A 86 1.32 -21.38 2.46
N ARG A 87 1.36 -21.69 3.77
CA ARG A 87 2.42 -22.47 4.43
C ARG A 87 3.83 -21.91 4.20
N LEU A 88 3.95 -20.60 4.01
CA LEU A 88 5.24 -19.94 3.83
C LEU A 88 6.05 -19.93 5.14
N VAL A 89 7.37 -19.81 5.02
CA VAL A 89 8.24 -19.61 6.18
C VAL A 89 7.98 -18.24 6.81
N TRP A 90 8.19 -18.11 8.12
CA TRP A 90 7.94 -16.87 8.87
C TRP A 90 8.60 -15.63 8.24
N PRO A 91 9.87 -15.66 7.79
CA PRO A 91 10.46 -14.51 7.13
C PRO A 91 9.71 -14.02 5.89
N ALA A 92 9.21 -14.94 5.05
CA ALA A 92 8.40 -14.59 3.88
C ALA A 92 7.04 -14.02 4.27
N ALA A 93 6.38 -14.60 5.29
CA ALA A 93 5.11 -14.07 5.81
C ALA A 93 5.27 -12.67 6.43
N ILE A 94 6.37 -12.42 7.15
CA ILE A 94 6.71 -11.11 7.71
C ILE A 94 7.00 -10.10 6.59
N ALA A 95 7.71 -10.51 5.52
CA ALA A 95 7.95 -9.64 4.37
C ALA A 95 6.64 -9.20 3.71
N ILE A 96 5.67 -10.11 3.54
CA ILE A 96 4.34 -9.78 3.00
C ILE A 96 3.60 -8.81 3.93
N ALA A 97 3.62 -9.06 5.24
CA ALA A 97 3.01 -8.17 6.23
C ALA A 97 3.63 -6.77 6.23
N ALA A 98 4.96 -6.68 6.08
CA ALA A 98 5.67 -5.41 5.98
C ALA A 98 5.27 -4.64 4.70
N VAL A 99 5.08 -5.34 3.57
CA VAL A 99 4.58 -4.72 2.34
C VAL A 99 3.17 -4.16 2.54
N VAL A 100 2.25 -4.92 3.15
CA VAL A 100 0.89 -4.42 3.46
C VAL A 100 0.94 -3.23 4.41
N CYS A 101 1.76 -3.28 5.46
CA CYS A 101 1.90 -2.19 6.43
C CYS A 101 2.49 -0.91 5.79
N SER A 102 3.40 -1.08 4.83
CA SER A 102 3.98 0.04 4.10
C SER A 102 2.94 0.86 3.34
N HIS A 103 1.77 0.30 3.05
CA HIS A 103 0.68 0.97 2.33
C HIS A 103 0.31 2.30 3.01
N TRP A 104 -0.07 2.25 4.29
CA TRP A 104 -0.45 3.47 5.03
C TRP A 104 0.68 4.51 5.14
N LEU A 105 1.93 4.06 5.30
CA LEU A 105 3.09 4.96 5.37
C LEU A 105 3.37 5.67 4.05
N LEU A 106 3.20 4.94 2.94
CA LEU A 106 3.39 5.49 1.60
C LEU A 106 2.21 6.38 1.21
N ASP A 107 1.00 6.05 1.67
CA ASP A 107 -0.18 6.89 1.53
C ASP A 107 -0.02 8.21 2.27
N LEU A 108 0.54 8.20 3.48
CA LEU A 108 0.76 9.41 4.27
C LEU A 108 1.51 10.50 3.47
N ILE A 109 2.40 10.08 2.56
CA ILE A 109 3.16 10.99 1.70
C ILE A 109 2.25 11.63 0.64
N VAL A 110 1.40 10.84 -0.02
CA VAL A 110 0.69 11.31 -1.22
C VAL A 110 -0.71 11.84 -0.94
N HIS A 111 -1.40 11.27 0.05
CA HIS A 111 -2.77 11.61 0.36
C HIS A 111 -2.89 13.06 0.81
N ARG A 112 -4.00 13.68 0.45
CA ARG A 112 -4.50 14.89 1.12
C ARG A 112 -4.83 14.53 2.57
N PRO A 113 -5.16 15.48 3.47
CA PRO A 113 -5.50 15.16 4.87
C PRO A 113 -6.78 14.33 5.04
N ASP A 114 -6.76 13.08 4.58
CA ASP A 114 -7.88 12.14 4.52
C ASP A 114 -7.57 10.76 5.16
N LEU A 115 -6.31 10.46 5.48
CA LEU A 115 -5.91 9.21 6.15
C LEU A 115 -6.15 9.25 7.64
N GLU A 116 -6.93 8.30 8.16
CA GLU A 116 -7.25 8.27 9.58
C GLU A 116 -6.10 7.71 10.44
N LEU A 117 -5.68 8.45 11.47
CA LEU A 117 -4.73 7.93 12.46
C LEU A 117 -5.37 6.82 13.32
N TYR A 118 -6.67 6.92 13.56
CA TYR A 118 -7.52 5.89 14.12
C TYR A 118 -8.98 6.20 13.72
N PRO A 119 -9.90 5.22 13.76
CA PRO A 119 -11.29 5.44 13.36
C PRO A 119 -11.91 6.67 14.02
N GLN A 120 -12.44 7.59 13.22
CA GLN A 120 -13.03 8.87 13.68
C GLN A 120 -12.03 9.83 14.36
N GLY A 121 -10.72 9.58 14.21
CA GLY A 121 -9.64 10.39 14.75
C GLY A 121 -9.13 11.47 13.79
N PRO A 122 -7.97 12.07 14.11
CA PRO A 122 -7.29 13.01 13.23
C PRO A 122 -7.00 12.38 11.87
N LYS A 123 -7.23 13.16 10.81
CA LYS A 123 -6.86 12.81 9.44
C LYS A 123 -5.51 13.44 9.08
N LEU A 124 -4.64 12.66 8.44
CA LEU A 124 -3.26 13.00 8.09
C LEU A 124 -3.06 12.89 6.58
N GLY A 125 -1.98 13.50 6.09
CA GLY A 125 -1.59 13.46 4.68
C GLY A 125 -0.69 14.66 4.33
N PHE A 126 0.38 14.41 3.57
CA PHE A 126 1.31 15.46 3.11
C PHE A 126 0.96 16.04 1.73
N ALA A 127 -0.13 15.57 1.13
CA ALA A 127 -0.75 16.12 -0.07
C ALA A 127 0.16 16.15 -1.31
N LEU A 128 1.06 15.17 -1.49
CA LEU A 128 1.86 15.11 -2.72
C LEU A 128 1.00 14.99 -3.98
N TRP A 129 -0.23 14.46 -3.88
CA TRP A 129 -1.20 14.47 -4.99
C TRP A 129 -1.52 15.87 -5.54
N ASP A 130 -1.34 16.94 -4.76
CA ASP A 130 -1.50 18.31 -5.27
C ASP A 130 -0.33 18.75 -6.18
N LEU A 131 0.72 17.94 -6.27
CA LEU A 131 1.88 18.11 -7.14
C LEU A 131 2.01 16.92 -8.11
N GLU A 132 1.06 16.76 -9.04
CA GLU A 132 0.94 15.62 -9.95
C GLU A 132 2.28 15.12 -10.54
N VAL A 133 3.07 16.00 -11.15
CA VAL A 133 4.34 15.61 -11.79
C VAL A 133 5.35 15.11 -10.76
N VAL A 134 5.36 15.70 -9.55
CA VAL A 134 6.27 15.30 -8.47
C VAL A 134 5.85 13.95 -7.90
N GLU A 135 4.55 13.73 -7.68
CA GLU A 135 4.04 12.44 -7.23
C GLU A 135 4.38 11.32 -8.23
N GLN A 136 4.11 11.52 -9.52
CA GLN A 136 4.42 10.55 -10.56
C GLN A 136 5.93 10.25 -10.62
N ALA A 137 6.77 11.29 -10.52
CA ALA A 137 8.21 11.13 -10.49
C ALA A 137 8.69 10.32 -9.27
N VAL A 138 8.08 10.54 -8.09
CA VAL A 138 8.38 9.78 -6.88
C VAL A 138 7.94 8.33 -7.03
N GLU A 139 6.72 8.05 -7.50
CA GLU A 139 6.23 6.68 -7.68
C GLU A 139 7.11 5.89 -8.66
N ILE A 140 7.38 6.46 -9.84
CA ILE A 140 8.22 5.85 -10.88
C ILE A 140 9.65 5.67 -10.36
N GLY A 141 10.19 6.68 -9.68
CA GLY A 141 11.52 6.64 -9.09
C GLY A 141 11.67 5.52 -8.06
N LEU A 142 10.71 5.36 -7.16
CA LEU A 142 10.69 4.28 -6.17
C LEU A 142 10.63 2.90 -6.83
N ILE A 143 9.78 2.71 -7.83
CA ILE A 143 9.70 1.45 -8.58
C ILE A 143 11.02 1.16 -9.30
N ALA A 144 11.62 2.16 -9.96
CA ALA A 144 12.89 2.00 -10.67
C ALA A 144 14.02 1.62 -9.71
N ILE A 145 14.18 2.34 -8.60
CA ILE A 145 15.23 2.08 -7.60
C ILE A 145 15.08 0.68 -7.01
N THR A 146 13.87 0.29 -6.60
CA THR A 146 13.63 -1.02 -5.98
C THR A 146 13.71 -2.17 -6.98
N GLY A 147 13.31 -1.94 -8.24
CA GLY A 147 13.52 -2.87 -9.34
C GLY A 147 15.00 -3.10 -9.67
N ILE A 148 15.80 -2.04 -9.72
CA ILE A 148 17.27 -2.13 -9.89
C ILE A 148 17.87 -2.89 -8.70
N PHE A 149 17.49 -2.52 -7.47
CA PHE A 149 17.97 -3.19 -6.26
C PHE A 149 17.68 -4.68 -6.29
N TRP A 150 16.45 -5.07 -6.64
CA TRP A 150 16.08 -6.48 -6.78
C TRP A 150 16.89 -7.20 -7.87
N SER A 151 17.05 -6.57 -9.03
CA SER A 151 17.84 -7.13 -10.13
C SER A 151 19.29 -7.39 -9.71
N ALA A 152 19.91 -6.45 -9.00
CA ALA A 152 21.28 -6.56 -8.52
C ALA A 152 21.49 -7.68 -7.47
N GLN A 153 20.45 -8.09 -6.74
CA GLN A 153 20.53 -9.23 -5.83
C GLN A 153 20.48 -10.58 -6.53
N ARG A 154 19.99 -10.64 -7.78
CA ARG A 154 19.92 -11.89 -8.56
C ARG A 154 21.21 -12.25 -9.27
N THR A 155 22.11 -11.29 -9.43
CA THR A 155 23.42 -11.47 -10.08
C THR A 155 24.51 -11.91 -9.11
N ARG A 156 24.18 -12.11 -7.84
CA ARG A 156 25.06 -12.62 -6.77
C ARG A 156 24.67 -14.05 -6.44
#